data_AF-A0A0M9EE52-F1
#
_entry.id   AF-A0A0M9EE52-F1
#
_cell.length_a   1.000
_cell.length_b   1.000
_cell.length_c   1.000
_cell.angle_alpha   90.00
_cell.angle_beta   90.00
_cell.angle_gamma   90.00
#
_symmetry.space_group_name_H-M   'P 1'
#
loop_
_entity.id
_entity.type
_entity.pdbx_description
1 polymer ?
#
loop_
_entity_poly.entity_id
_entity_poly.type
_entity_poly.pdbx_seq_one_letter_code
_entity_poly.pdbx_strand_id
1 'polypeptide(L)'
;AMYNKEVIYKMLFDSTAETLQLFGKNELDGKLGFISILHTWDQKMLYHLHLHCIIPGGALSFKGDKWNNSKPDYLFDVIELSKVFQKIFVKKLEKSYKKNELYFKGEILKLGTQKGFEELIKTLLSKDWVVYCKKPVSAEVVLDYLGRYVYRVAISNNRIVKVDNDKVTFLYRDHSDGDLKPITVDVDEFIRRFFLHALPGNFYRIRYYGFLSTKMKNI
;
A
#
# COMPACT_ATOMS: atom_id res chain seq x y z
N ALA A 1 -12.60 3.22 -16.70
CA ALA A 1 -11.73 4.18 -15.98
C ALA A 1 -11.65 3.80 -14.51
N MET A 2 -10.55 4.10 -13.81
CA MET A 2 -10.49 3.92 -12.35
C MET A 2 -11.13 5.12 -11.64
N TYR A 3 -12.15 4.85 -10.82
CA TYR A 3 -12.82 5.86 -10.01
C TYR A 3 -12.25 5.91 -8.59
N ASN A 4 -12.41 7.05 -7.90
CA ASN A 4 -12.10 7.23 -6.48
C ASN A 4 -10.64 7.00 -6.04
N LYS A 5 -9.66 7.02 -6.98
CA LYS A 5 -8.23 6.78 -6.66
C LYS A 5 -7.76 7.58 -5.45
N GLU A 6 -7.99 8.89 -5.44
CA GLU A 6 -7.51 9.77 -4.37
C GLU A 6 -8.08 9.39 -3.00
N VAL A 7 -9.40 9.19 -2.91
CA VAL A 7 -10.09 8.82 -1.67
C VAL A 7 -9.60 7.46 -1.18
N ILE A 8 -9.49 6.47 -2.06
CA ILE A 8 -9.03 5.12 -1.72
C ILE A 8 -7.57 5.13 -1.29
N TYR A 9 -6.69 5.85 -1.97
CA TYR A 9 -5.27 5.91 -1.60
C TYR A 9 -5.08 6.63 -0.27
N LYS A 10 -5.79 7.73 -0.05
CA LYS A 10 -5.78 8.43 1.24
C LYS A 10 -6.27 7.52 2.36
N MET A 11 -7.37 6.82 2.14
CA MET A 11 -7.94 5.88 3.10
C MET A 11 -6.99 4.72 3.42
N LEU A 12 -6.27 4.21 2.42
CA LEU A 12 -5.23 3.21 2.61
C LEU A 12 -4.13 3.71 3.57
N PHE A 13 -3.56 4.89 3.30
CA PHE A 13 -2.58 5.52 4.18
C PHE A 13 -3.11 5.77 5.60
N ASP A 14 -4.31 6.34 5.70
CA ASP A 14 -4.90 6.70 6.99
C ASP A 14 -5.23 5.45 7.82
N SER A 15 -5.70 4.39 7.17
CA SER A 15 -6.01 3.12 7.84
C SER A 15 -4.73 2.43 8.31
N THR A 16 -3.71 2.34 7.46
CA THR A 16 -2.41 1.78 7.86
C THR A 16 -1.81 2.56 9.03
N ALA A 17 -1.87 3.89 8.99
CA ALA A 17 -1.31 4.71 10.05
C ALA A 17 -2.07 4.54 11.37
N GLU A 18 -3.40 4.54 11.33
CA GLU A 18 -4.23 4.31 12.51
C GLU A 18 -4.00 2.91 13.11
N THR A 19 -3.96 1.88 12.28
CA THR A 19 -3.66 0.51 12.71
C THR A 19 -2.30 0.43 13.40
N LEU A 20 -1.23 0.91 12.75
CA LEU A 20 0.11 0.83 13.32
C LEU A 20 0.22 1.62 14.64
N GLN A 21 -0.34 2.82 14.72
CA GLN A 21 -0.30 3.61 15.96
C GLN A 21 -1.10 2.95 17.09
N LEU A 22 -2.21 2.26 16.79
CA LEU A 22 -2.96 1.51 17.79
C LEU A 22 -2.13 0.36 18.37
N PHE A 23 -1.42 -0.38 17.52
CA PHE A 23 -0.52 -1.46 17.93
C PHE A 23 0.68 -0.94 18.73
N GLY A 24 1.31 0.14 18.27
CA GLY A 24 2.36 0.83 19.02
C GLY A 24 1.94 1.21 20.43
N LYS A 25 0.73 1.76 20.57
CA LYS A 25 0.15 2.12 21.86
C LYS A 25 -0.10 0.90 22.73
N ASN A 26 -0.77 -0.13 22.20
CA ASN A 26 -1.29 -1.22 23.00
C ASN A 26 -0.24 -2.28 23.34
N GLU A 27 0.76 -2.49 22.49
CA GLU A 27 1.75 -3.56 22.64
C GLU A 27 3.13 -3.06 23.03
N LEU A 28 3.48 -1.80 22.71
CA LEU A 28 4.80 -1.23 22.99
C LEU A 28 4.75 0.00 23.91
N ASP A 29 3.57 0.38 24.41
CA ASP A 29 3.35 1.58 25.23
C ASP A 29 4.03 2.84 24.66
N GLY A 30 3.90 3.04 23.34
CA GLY A 30 4.61 4.11 22.66
C GLY A 30 4.03 4.51 21.31
N LYS A 31 4.61 5.58 20.77
CA LYS A 31 4.33 6.10 19.43
C LYS A 31 5.31 5.47 18.44
N LEU A 32 4.78 4.74 17.46
CA LEU A 32 5.60 4.24 16.35
C LEU A 32 5.99 5.38 15.42
N GLY A 33 7.17 5.32 14.84
CA GLY A 33 7.60 6.13 13.71
C GLY A 33 7.79 5.23 12.51
N PHE A 34 7.30 5.62 11.33
CA PHE A 34 7.46 4.79 10.13
C PHE A 34 7.35 5.60 8.86
N ILE A 35 7.87 5.02 7.78
CA ILE A 35 7.77 5.52 6.41
C ILE A 35 6.81 4.61 5.67
N SER A 36 5.80 5.17 5.00
CA SER A 36 4.89 4.42 4.13
C SER A 36 5.02 4.89 2.68
N ILE A 37 5.01 3.95 1.75
CA ILE A 37 5.19 4.18 0.32
C ILE A 37 4.07 3.51 -0.45
N LEU A 38 3.38 4.28 -1.29
CA LEU A 38 2.35 3.76 -2.17
C LEU A 38 2.94 2.98 -3.33
N HIS A 39 2.39 1.78 -3.54
CA HIS A 39 2.63 0.94 -4.70
C HIS A 39 1.30 0.55 -5.34
N THR A 40 1.22 0.59 -6.67
CA THR A 40 -0.04 0.36 -7.40
C THR A 40 0.06 -0.68 -8.50
N TRP A 41 1.20 -1.34 -8.68
CA TRP A 41 1.42 -2.31 -9.76
C TRP A 41 1.94 -3.65 -9.27
N ASP A 42 1.76 -4.68 -10.08
CA ASP A 42 2.48 -5.94 -9.95
C ASP A 42 3.63 -6.03 -10.98
N GLN A 43 4.29 -7.19 -11.03
CA GLN A 43 5.32 -7.43 -12.04
C GLN A 43 4.77 -7.42 -13.47
N LYS A 44 3.48 -7.62 -13.72
CA LYS A 44 2.87 -7.55 -15.06
C LYS A 44 2.30 -6.16 -15.39
N MET A 45 2.58 -5.16 -14.54
CA MET A 45 2.00 -3.80 -14.55
C MET A 45 0.48 -3.77 -14.40
N LEU A 46 -0.12 -4.85 -13.92
CA LEU A 46 -1.53 -4.88 -13.54
C LEU A 46 -1.71 -4.13 -12.23
N TYR A 47 -2.93 -3.65 -12.01
CA TYR A 47 -3.24 -2.86 -10.83
C TYR A 47 -3.18 -3.71 -9.56
N HIS A 48 -2.28 -3.36 -8.64
CA HIS A 48 -2.05 -4.05 -7.39
C HIS A 48 -1.69 -3.03 -6.29
N LEU A 49 -2.73 -2.54 -5.61
CA LEU A 49 -2.63 -1.48 -4.62
C LEU A 49 -2.18 -2.01 -3.26
N HIS A 50 -1.06 -1.51 -2.75
CA HIS A 50 -0.59 -1.78 -1.39
C HIS A 50 0.37 -0.71 -0.89
N LEU A 51 0.69 -0.75 0.41
CA LEU A 51 1.76 0.08 0.99
C LEU A 51 2.94 -0.78 1.40
N HIS A 52 4.14 -0.28 1.15
CA HIS A 52 5.33 -0.73 1.86
C HIS A 52 5.57 0.18 3.05
N CYS A 53 5.76 -0.43 4.23
CA CYS A 53 6.05 0.31 5.45
C CYS A 53 7.41 -0.11 5.99
N ILE A 54 8.24 0.86 6.35
CA ILE A 54 9.49 0.66 7.07
C ILE A 54 9.28 1.19 8.48
N ILE A 55 9.42 0.29 9.45
CA ILE A 55 9.11 0.56 10.85
C ILE A 55 10.34 0.13 11.67
N PRO A 56 10.90 1.00 12.52
CA PRO A 56 11.90 0.59 13.50
C PRO A 56 11.35 -0.48 14.44
N GLY A 57 12.22 -1.34 14.98
CA GLY A 57 11.86 -2.44 15.88
C GLY A 57 11.47 -2.01 17.29
N GLY A 58 10.54 -1.07 17.42
CA GLY A 58 10.11 -0.50 18.69
C GLY A 58 9.36 0.82 18.53
N ALA A 59 8.98 1.40 19.67
CA ALA A 59 8.26 2.66 19.75
C ALA A 59 8.97 3.64 20.70
N LEU A 60 8.84 4.93 20.42
CA LEU A 60 9.24 5.96 21.37
C LEU A 60 8.14 6.14 22.42
N SER A 61 8.47 6.23 23.70
CA SER A 61 7.50 6.50 24.76
C SER A 61 6.67 7.75 24.42
N PHE A 62 5.43 7.82 24.92
CA PHE A 62 4.60 9.01 24.66
C PHE A 62 5.20 10.31 25.20
N LYS A 63 6.08 10.22 26.21
CA LYS A 63 6.86 11.33 26.75
C LYS A 63 8.07 11.71 25.88
N GLY A 64 8.54 10.82 25.01
CA GLY A 64 9.72 11.05 24.16
C GLY A 64 11.06 10.76 24.83
N ASP A 65 11.05 10.26 26.07
CA ASP A 65 12.23 10.11 26.94
C ASP A 65 12.81 8.69 26.95
N LYS A 66 12.10 7.71 26.39
CA LYS A 66 12.46 6.30 26.48
C LYS A 66 12.12 5.54 25.21
N TRP A 67 13.00 4.63 24.81
CA TRP A 67 12.73 3.67 23.75
C TRP A 67 12.15 2.37 24.31
N ASN A 68 11.03 1.93 23.75
CA ASN A 68 10.38 0.66 24.06
C ASN A 68 10.60 -0.32 22.91
N ASN A 69 11.45 -1.33 23.14
CA ASN A 69 11.80 -2.33 22.13
C ASN A 69 10.63 -3.26 21.80
N SER A 70 10.53 -3.67 20.54
CA SER A 70 9.68 -4.80 20.16
C SER A 70 10.32 -6.13 20.56
N LYS A 71 9.58 -7.23 20.35
CA LYS A 71 10.16 -8.57 20.41
C LYS A 71 11.27 -8.73 19.33
N PRO A 72 12.27 -9.60 19.54
CA PRO A 72 13.41 -9.74 18.62
C PRO A 72 13.07 -10.32 17.24
N ASP A 73 12.00 -11.13 17.17
CA ASP A 73 11.71 -11.97 15.99
C ASP A 73 10.65 -11.36 15.08
N TYR A 74 9.69 -10.63 15.64
CA TYR A 74 8.62 -9.97 14.91
C TYR A 74 8.15 -8.72 15.64
N LEU A 75 7.63 -7.74 14.89
CA LEU A 75 7.14 -6.48 15.46
C LEU A 75 5.75 -6.66 16.07
N PHE A 76 4.79 -7.15 15.28
CA PHE A 76 3.39 -7.41 15.66
C PHE A 76 2.89 -8.69 15.00
N ASP A 77 1.85 -9.31 15.58
CA ASP A 77 1.16 -10.44 14.95
C ASP A 77 0.46 -9.98 13.66
N VAL A 78 0.80 -10.61 12.53
CA VAL A 78 0.30 -10.20 11.20
C VAL A 78 -1.18 -10.52 11.00
N ILE A 79 -1.71 -11.54 11.68
CA ILE A 79 -3.12 -11.93 11.58
C ILE A 79 -3.97 -10.91 12.33
N GLU A 80 -3.55 -10.51 13.54
CA GLU A 80 -4.22 -9.46 14.29
C GLU A 80 -4.13 -8.11 13.57
N LEU A 81 -2.95 -7.76 13.07
CA LEU A 81 -2.72 -6.52 12.33
C LEU A 81 -3.62 -6.44 11.09
N SER A 82 -3.75 -7.55 10.35
CA SER A 82 -4.64 -7.65 9.19
C SER A 82 -6.11 -7.45 9.55
N LYS A 83 -6.60 -8.14 10.59
CA LYS A 83 -8.00 -8.02 11.03
C LYS A 83 -8.34 -6.59 11.47
N VAL A 84 -7.45 -5.95 12.22
CA VAL A 84 -7.65 -4.57 12.68
C VAL A 84 -7.59 -3.59 11.51
N PHE A 85 -6.63 -3.76 10.60
CA PHE A 85 -6.52 -2.95 9.38
C PHE A 85 -7.78 -3.05 8.50
N GLN A 86 -8.28 -4.27 8.24
CA GLN A 86 -9.51 -4.50 7.48
C GLN A 86 -10.69 -3.76 8.12
N LYS A 87 -10.90 -3.90 9.43
CA LYS A 87 -12.00 -3.24 10.14
C LYS A 87 -11.90 -1.72 10.06
N ILE A 88 -10.72 -1.15 10.26
CA ILE A 88 -10.49 0.30 10.18
C ILE A 88 -10.76 0.79 8.75
N PHE A 89 -10.21 0.12 7.73
CA PHE A 89 -10.40 0.50 6.34
C PHE A 89 -11.88 0.46 5.93
N VAL A 90 -12.56 -0.65 6.22
CA VAL A 90 -13.99 -0.84 5.92
C VAL A 90 -14.83 0.24 6.60
N LYS A 91 -14.59 0.54 7.87
CA LYS A 91 -15.30 1.60 8.60
C LYS A 91 -15.10 2.98 7.97
N LYS A 92 -13.89 3.29 7.47
CA LYS A 92 -13.63 4.54 6.75
C LYS A 92 -14.34 4.55 5.40
N LEU A 93 -14.39 3.42 4.70
CA LEU A 93 -15.10 3.27 3.43
C LEU A 93 -16.60 3.54 3.58
N GLU A 94 -17.23 2.93 4.60
CA GLU A 94 -18.63 3.19 4.95
C GLU A 94 -18.89 4.66 5.28
N LYS A 95 -17.96 5.30 6.02
CA LYS A 95 -18.06 6.72 6.35
C LYS A 95 -18.00 7.60 5.09
N SER A 96 -17.10 7.33 4.16
CA SER A 96 -16.99 8.07 2.90
C SER A 96 -18.22 7.86 2.01
N TYR A 97 -18.79 6.65 2.00
CA TYR A 97 -20.07 6.39 1.32
C TYR A 97 -21.21 7.22 1.89
N LYS A 98 -21.41 7.20 3.22
CA LYS A 98 -22.46 7.99 3.90
C LYS A 98 -22.34 9.50 3.70
N LYS A 99 -21.12 9.98 3.42
CA LYS A 99 -20.83 11.38 3.12
C LYS A 99 -20.92 11.75 1.64
N ASN A 100 -21.27 10.81 0.77
CA ASN A 100 -21.26 11.00 -0.69
C ASN A 100 -19.88 11.42 -1.24
N GLU A 101 -18.78 10.97 -0.63
CA GLU A 101 -17.41 11.24 -1.09
C GLU A 101 -16.97 10.25 -2.18
N LEU A 102 -17.77 9.21 -2.45
CA LEU A 102 -17.49 8.17 -3.44
C LEU A 102 -18.31 8.38 -4.71
N TYR A 103 -17.64 8.25 -5.84
CA TYR A 103 -18.22 8.39 -7.16
C TYR A 103 -18.42 7.04 -7.84
N PHE A 104 -19.65 6.74 -8.23
CA PHE A 104 -20.03 5.47 -8.86
C PHE A 104 -20.52 5.73 -10.29
N LYS A 105 -19.77 5.24 -11.29
CA LYS A 105 -20.11 5.35 -12.71
C LYS A 105 -19.69 4.09 -13.48
N GLY A 106 -20.27 3.91 -14.67
CA GLY A 106 -19.98 2.78 -15.54
C GLY A 106 -20.23 1.44 -14.82
N GLU A 107 -19.26 0.53 -14.90
CA GLU A 107 -19.35 -0.82 -14.35
C GLU A 107 -19.61 -0.88 -12.84
N ILE A 108 -19.22 0.17 -12.09
CA ILE A 108 -19.40 0.23 -10.63
C ILE A 108 -20.67 0.97 -10.19
N LEU A 109 -21.53 1.41 -11.12
CA LEU A 109 -22.74 2.18 -10.81
C LEU A 109 -23.64 1.48 -9.77
N LYS A 110 -23.81 0.16 -9.91
CA LYS A 110 -24.59 -0.67 -8.99
C LYS A 110 -24.10 -0.63 -7.54
N LEU A 111 -22.80 -0.44 -7.33
CA LEU A 111 -22.18 -0.34 -6.00
C LEU A 111 -22.55 0.96 -5.28
N GLY A 112 -23.07 1.97 -5.99
CA GLY A 112 -23.53 3.22 -5.39
C GLY A 112 -24.90 3.10 -4.72
N THR A 113 -25.68 2.07 -5.04
CA THR A 113 -26.96 1.80 -4.36
C THR A 113 -26.71 1.32 -2.94
N GLN A 114 -27.66 1.56 -2.03
CA GLN A 114 -27.53 1.08 -0.64
C GLN A 114 -27.26 -0.42 -0.59
N LYS A 115 -28.07 -1.23 -1.30
CA LYS A 115 -27.91 -2.68 -1.38
C LYS A 115 -26.56 -3.08 -1.98
N GLY A 116 -26.15 -2.47 -3.10
CA GLY A 116 -24.89 -2.80 -3.76
C GLY A 116 -23.67 -2.44 -2.90
N PHE A 117 -23.76 -1.37 -2.12
CA PHE A 117 -22.71 -0.98 -1.19
C PHE A 117 -22.65 -1.93 0.03
N GLU A 118 -23.79 -2.30 0.60
CA GLU A 118 -23.86 -3.31 1.68
C GLU A 118 -23.27 -4.66 1.23
N GLU A 119 -23.57 -5.10 0.00
CA GLU A 119 -22.97 -6.30 -0.61
C GLU A 119 -21.45 -6.17 -0.80
N LEU A 120 -20.97 -4.99 -1.19
CA LEU A 120 -19.53 -4.70 -1.28
C LEU A 120 -18.86 -4.84 0.09
N ILE A 121 -19.43 -4.24 1.14
CA ILE A 121 -18.88 -4.32 2.50
C ILE A 121 -18.85 -5.78 2.98
N LYS A 122 -19.93 -6.54 2.77
CA LYS A 122 -19.97 -7.97 3.10
C LYS A 122 -18.88 -8.76 2.38
N THR A 123 -18.63 -8.45 1.10
CA THR A 123 -17.58 -9.09 0.31
C THR A 123 -16.19 -8.72 0.81
N LEU A 124 -15.95 -7.47 1.20
CA LEU A 124 -14.64 -7.04 1.72
C LEU A 124 -14.32 -7.68 3.07
N LEU A 125 -15.32 -7.84 3.93
CA LEU A 125 -15.19 -8.46 5.25
C LEU A 125 -15.04 -9.98 5.20
N SER A 126 -15.52 -10.65 4.14
CA SER A 126 -15.38 -12.11 3.99
C SER A 126 -14.04 -12.56 3.41
N LYS A 127 -13.23 -11.62 2.90
CA LYS A 127 -11.89 -11.90 2.38
C LYS A 127 -10.86 -11.86 3.50
N ASP A 128 -9.86 -12.73 3.39
CA ASP A 128 -8.63 -12.58 4.15
C ASP A 128 -7.79 -11.45 3.55
N TRP A 129 -7.49 -10.44 4.36
CA TRP A 129 -6.62 -9.35 3.95
C TRP A 129 -5.17 -9.73 4.22
N VAL A 130 -4.28 -9.42 3.29
CA VAL A 130 -2.88 -9.80 3.41
C VAL A 130 -2.10 -8.64 4.03
N VAL A 131 -1.54 -8.91 5.21
CA VAL A 131 -0.51 -8.08 5.83
C VAL A 131 0.71 -8.97 6.05
N TYR A 132 1.88 -8.45 5.68
CA TYR A 132 3.14 -9.17 5.83
C TYR A 132 4.12 -8.31 6.61
N CYS A 133 4.74 -8.90 7.62
CA CYS A 133 5.79 -8.29 8.41
C CYS A 133 7.00 -9.23 8.42
N LYS A 134 8.18 -8.68 8.13
CA LYS A 134 9.42 -9.43 8.16
C LYS A 134 10.51 -8.58 8.78
N LYS A 135 11.30 -9.19 9.67
CA LYS A 135 12.55 -8.60 10.15
C LYS A 135 13.50 -8.41 8.96
N PRO A 136 14.11 -7.22 8.79
CA PRO A 136 15.08 -7.02 7.73
C PRO A 136 16.38 -7.77 8.03
N VAL A 137 17.10 -8.14 6.96
CA VAL A 137 18.43 -8.77 7.08
C VAL A 137 19.46 -7.75 7.59
N SER A 138 19.42 -6.53 7.05
CA SER A 138 20.24 -5.40 7.50
C SER A 138 19.57 -4.07 7.16
N ALA A 139 20.08 -2.97 7.70
CA ALA A 139 19.59 -1.62 7.40
C ALA A 139 19.85 -1.25 5.93
N GLU A 140 20.97 -1.66 5.37
CA GLU A 140 21.37 -1.41 3.97
C GLU A 140 20.39 -2.08 3.01
N VAL A 141 19.96 -3.31 3.31
CA VAL A 141 18.94 -4.02 2.51
C VAL A 141 17.60 -3.27 2.53
N VAL A 142 17.23 -2.68 3.67
CA VAL A 142 16.01 -1.87 3.79
C VAL A 142 16.13 -0.58 2.98
N LEU A 143 17.30 0.05 2.96
CA LEU A 143 17.55 1.26 2.20
C LEU A 143 17.57 1.01 0.69
N ASP A 144 18.20 -0.08 0.24
CA ASP A 144 18.17 -0.48 -1.18
C ASP A 144 16.74 -0.85 -1.62
N TYR A 145 16.02 -1.59 -0.77
CA TYR A 145 14.60 -1.87 -0.96
C TYR A 145 13.82 -0.56 -1.12
N LEU A 146 13.97 0.38 -0.19
CA LEU A 146 13.33 1.69 -0.22
C LEU A 146 13.61 2.41 -1.55
N GLY A 147 14.88 2.51 -1.94
CA GLY A 147 15.31 3.18 -3.17
C GLY A 147 14.58 2.66 -4.41
N ARG A 148 14.38 1.34 -4.52
CA ARG A 148 13.63 0.74 -5.63
C ARG A 148 12.18 1.22 -5.69
N TYR A 149 11.52 1.47 -4.56
CA TYR A 149 10.13 1.93 -4.52
C TYR A 149 9.97 3.45 -4.58
N VAL A 150 11.01 4.21 -4.22
CA VAL A 150 11.00 5.68 -4.35
C VAL A 150 11.15 6.10 -5.80
N TYR A 151 12.14 5.53 -6.50
CA TYR A 151 12.55 6.02 -7.83
C TYR A 151 11.89 5.31 -9.00
N ARG A 152 11.47 4.05 -8.84
CA ARG A 152 10.92 3.29 -9.97
C ARG A 152 9.45 3.65 -10.22
N VAL A 153 9.15 3.87 -11.49
CA VAL A 153 7.80 3.87 -12.06
C VAL A 153 7.31 2.42 -12.27
N ALA A 154 6.18 2.24 -12.94
CA ALA A 154 5.54 0.93 -13.17
C ALA A 154 6.48 -0.16 -13.72
N ILE A 155 7.48 0.23 -14.52
CA ILE A 155 8.46 -0.67 -15.12
C ILE A 155 9.82 0.02 -15.28
N SER A 156 10.92 -0.74 -15.15
CA SER A 156 12.27 -0.26 -15.46
C SER A 156 12.62 -0.51 -16.93
N ASN A 157 13.39 0.38 -17.55
CA ASN A 157 13.79 0.26 -18.96
C ASN A 157 14.40 -1.11 -19.31
N ASN A 158 15.28 -1.65 -18.47
CA ASN A 158 15.93 -2.95 -18.71
C ASN A 158 14.95 -4.14 -18.74
N ARG A 159 13.69 -3.97 -18.31
CA ARG A 159 12.66 -5.00 -18.42
C ARG A 159 11.95 -4.97 -19.76
N ILE A 160 12.01 -3.87 -20.52
CA ILE A 160 11.46 -3.79 -21.87
C ILE A 160 12.50 -4.36 -22.81
N VAL A 161 12.22 -5.52 -23.40
CA VAL A 161 13.22 -6.29 -24.18
C VAL A 161 12.95 -6.25 -25.68
N LYS A 162 11.73 -5.89 -26.10
CA LYS A 162 11.39 -5.76 -27.52
C LYS A 162 10.21 -4.81 -27.72
N VAL A 163 10.27 -4.01 -28.78
CA VAL A 163 9.14 -3.23 -29.31
C VAL A 163 9.13 -3.41 -30.82
N ASP A 164 8.15 -4.13 -31.35
CA ASP A 164 8.00 -4.38 -32.79
C ASP A 164 6.54 -4.73 -33.13
N ASN A 165 6.12 -4.45 -34.37
CA ASN A 165 4.81 -4.85 -34.89
C ASN A 165 3.63 -4.50 -33.95
N ASP A 166 3.60 -3.26 -33.46
CA ASP A 166 2.61 -2.76 -32.49
C ASP A 166 2.50 -3.55 -31.18
N LYS A 167 3.58 -4.23 -30.80
CA LYS A 167 3.68 -5.01 -29.57
C LYS A 167 4.89 -4.61 -28.74
N VAL A 168 4.74 -4.77 -27.43
CA VAL A 168 5.81 -4.58 -26.45
C VAL A 168 6.02 -5.89 -25.70
N THR A 169 7.24 -6.40 -25.73
CA THR A 169 7.66 -7.53 -24.89
C THR A 169 8.45 -7.00 -23.70
N PHE A 170 8.04 -7.39 -22.50
CA PHE A 170 8.75 -7.08 -21.27
C PHE A 170 8.87 -8.29 -20.35
N LEU A 171 9.93 -8.32 -19.54
CA LEU A 171 10.19 -9.39 -18.58
C LEU A 171 9.40 -9.16 -17.31
N TYR A 172 8.75 -10.18 -16.77
CA TYR A 172 8.16 -10.18 -15.42
C TYR A 172 8.74 -11.33 -14.60
N ARG A 173 8.80 -11.16 -13.28
CA ARG A 173 9.19 -12.25 -12.37
C ARG A 173 7.97 -13.10 -12.06
N ASP A 174 8.03 -14.37 -12.46
CA ASP A 174 7.01 -15.35 -12.09
C ASP A 174 7.22 -15.76 -10.64
N HIS A 175 6.15 -15.79 -9.84
CA HIS A 175 6.22 -16.10 -8.41
C HIS A 175 6.26 -17.61 -8.14
N SER A 176 5.98 -18.43 -9.15
CA SER A 176 6.00 -19.90 -9.03
C SER A 176 7.42 -20.48 -9.01
N ASP A 177 8.34 -19.93 -9.80
CA ASP A 177 9.74 -20.40 -9.94
C ASP A 177 10.79 -19.29 -9.72
N GLY A 178 10.38 -18.01 -9.68
CA GLY A 178 11.28 -16.87 -9.47
C GLY A 178 11.97 -16.35 -10.73
N ASP A 179 11.74 -17.00 -11.87
CA ASP A 179 12.41 -16.70 -13.13
C ASP A 179 11.82 -15.46 -13.83
N LEU A 180 12.67 -14.80 -14.62
CA LEU A 180 12.26 -13.72 -15.50
C LEU A 180 11.70 -14.30 -16.80
N LYS A 181 10.40 -14.12 -17.00
CA LYS A 181 9.69 -14.61 -18.19
C LYS A 181 9.22 -13.43 -19.05
N PRO A 182 9.33 -13.52 -20.38
CA PRO A 182 8.78 -12.50 -21.26
C PRO A 182 7.25 -12.57 -21.28
N ILE A 183 6.60 -11.41 -21.36
CA ILE A 183 5.20 -11.26 -21.74
C ILE A 183 5.11 -10.23 -22.86
N THR A 184 4.32 -10.53 -23.89
CA THR A 184 4.07 -9.64 -25.02
C THR A 184 2.63 -9.17 -24.96
N VAL A 185 2.42 -7.86 -25.10
CA VAL A 185 1.10 -7.23 -25.17
C VAL A 185 1.10 -6.21 -26.31
N ASP A 186 -0.09 -5.82 -26.77
CA ASP A 186 -0.22 -4.72 -27.71
C ASP A 186 0.24 -3.39 -27.08
N VAL A 187 0.76 -2.47 -27.89
CA VAL A 187 1.27 -1.16 -27.45
C VAL A 187 0.21 -0.40 -26.66
N ASP A 188 -1.05 -0.42 -27.08
CA ASP A 188 -2.15 0.25 -26.38
C ASP A 188 -2.40 -0.33 -24.99
N GLU A 189 -2.30 -1.66 -24.84
CA GLU A 189 -2.44 -2.35 -23.56
C GLU A 189 -1.24 -2.03 -22.65
N PHE A 190 -0.03 -1.95 -23.20
CA PHE A 190 1.16 -1.52 -22.46
C PHE A 190 0.99 -0.09 -21.92
N ILE A 191 0.58 0.85 -22.78
CA ILE A 191 0.32 2.25 -22.43
C ILE A 191 -0.78 2.34 -21.38
N ARG A 192 -1.90 1.63 -21.59
CA ARG A 192 -3.01 1.58 -20.63
C ARG A 192 -2.52 1.10 -19.26
N ARG A 193 -1.78 -0.01 -19.19
CA ARG A 193 -1.21 -0.54 -17.94
C ARG A 193 -0.26 0.46 -17.29
N PHE A 194 0.60 1.12 -18.05
CA PHE A 194 1.51 2.13 -17.51
C PHE A 194 0.75 3.29 -16.84
N PHE A 195 -0.26 3.84 -17.53
CA PHE A 195 -1.06 4.95 -17.02
C PHE A 195 -2.03 4.58 -15.90
N LEU A 196 -2.31 3.29 -15.64
CA LEU A 196 -3.05 2.88 -14.44
C LEU A 196 -2.36 3.36 -13.15
N HIS A 197 -1.04 3.54 -13.19
CA HIS A 197 -0.21 3.88 -12.02
C HIS A 197 0.06 5.37 -11.87
N ALA A 198 -0.47 6.20 -12.78
CA ALA A 198 -0.48 7.64 -12.61
C ALA A 198 -1.26 8.01 -11.34
N LEU A 199 -0.59 8.75 -10.45
CA LEU A 199 -1.15 9.22 -9.19
C LEU A 199 -2.06 10.43 -9.44
N PRO A 200 -3.07 10.66 -8.56
CA PRO A 200 -3.81 11.91 -8.55
C PRO A 200 -2.87 13.11 -8.42
N GLY A 201 -3.30 14.27 -8.92
CA GLY A 201 -2.52 15.51 -8.79
C GLY A 201 -2.19 15.83 -7.33
N ASN A 202 -0.96 16.29 -7.08
CA ASN A 202 -0.45 16.62 -5.74
C ASN A 202 -0.52 15.48 -4.70
N PHE A 203 -0.63 14.22 -5.15
CA PHE A 203 -0.69 13.09 -4.25
C PHE A 203 0.71 12.62 -3.83
N TYR A 204 1.06 12.81 -2.56
CA TYR A 204 2.33 12.36 -2.01
C TYR A 204 2.39 10.84 -1.89
N ARG A 205 3.27 10.22 -2.70
CA ARG A 205 3.53 8.77 -2.73
C ARG A 205 4.18 8.26 -1.46
N ILE A 206 5.02 9.07 -0.80
CA ILE A 206 5.79 8.71 0.39
C ILE A 206 5.34 9.58 1.54
N ARG A 207 5.09 8.97 2.70
CA ARG A 207 4.62 9.66 3.90
C ARG A 207 5.40 9.20 5.13
N TYR A 208 5.62 10.13 6.05
CA TYR A 208 6.34 9.92 7.29
C TYR A 208 5.39 10.11 8.46
N TYR A 209 5.43 9.17 9.40
CA TYR A 209 4.48 9.11 10.51
C TYR A 209 5.20 9.06 11.86
N GLY A 210 4.46 9.41 12.91
CA GLY A 210 4.93 9.24 14.27
C GLY A 210 6.07 10.18 14.65
N PHE A 211 7.06 9.65 15.37
CA PHE A 211 8.29 10.39 15.68
C PHE A 211 9.17 10.65 14.43
N LEU A 212 8.95 9.94 13.31
CA LEU A 212 9.60 10.25 12.03
C LEU A 212 8.86 11.34 11.23
N SER A 213 7.69 11.80 11.68
CA SER A 213 6.96 12.84 10.98
C SER A 213 7.70 14.18 11.04
N THR A 214 7.61 14.96 9.97
CA THR A 214 8.25 16.29 9.87
C THR A 214 7.82 17.26 10.96
N LYS A 215 6.61 17.10 11.52
CA LYS A 215 6.10 17.92 12.62
C LYS A 215 6.79 17.65 13.97
N MET A 216 7.46 16.51 14.11
CA MET A 216 8.15 16.09 15.33
C MET A 216 9.68 16.26 15.23
N LYS A 217 10.21 16.94 14.20
CA LYS A 217 11.67 17.11 14.02
C LYS A 217 12.34 18.07 15.03
N ASN A 218 11.59 18.61 15.98
CA ASN A 218 12.09 19.46 17.07
C ASN A 218 12.15 18.70 18.41
N ILE A 219 12.25 17.35 18.39
CA ILE A 219 12.66 16.57 19.57
C ILE A 219 14.18 16.67 19.68
#